data_AF-A0A7C4GDS3-F1
#
_entry.id   AF-A0A7C4GDS3-F1
#
_cell.length_a   1.000
_cell.length_b   1.000
_cell.length_c   1.000
_cell.angle_alpha   90.00
_cell.angle_beta   90.00
_cell.angle_gamma   90.00
#
_symmetry.space_group_name_H-M   'P 1'
#
loop_
_entity.id
_entity.type
_entity.pdbx_description
1 polymer ?
#
loop_
_entity_poly.entity_id
_entity_poly.type
_entity_poly.pdbx_seq_one_letter_code
_entity_poly.pdbx_strand_id
1 'polypeptide(L)'
;MTRWALLATLAAASAALAGPLLPNILGNNFTFDGFNNGGTAPPFEYQTNGTQPDTLVYQRHVGDHEVLAYHPNWPAPPPYPVWDEVGGVGTFGGDFVLAVQFTGQDGPIGSLDVSLTGTGLNTAPGAADLLVYGTLVVGANTWQGLLWALDLTNVVLYGRSNNPEDTYIVEGVGTIVGGLVAEANSLIGTPGAMRGHLSFQAPPDGWLPPLYDPLSASPVTAVRAGYAGDTGAIPEPASLILIGLGALLVRRR
;
A
#
# COMPACT_ATOMS: atom_id res chain seq x y z
N MET A 1 15.10 -47.10 18.78
CA MET A 1 14.22 -46.66 17.67
C MET A 1 13.51 -45.40 18.12
N THR A 2 14.12 -44.27 17.79
CA THR A 2 13.85 -42.93 18.30
C THR A 2 12.83 -42.23 17.42
N ARG A 3 11.69 -41.86 18.01
CA ARG A 3 10.67 -40.99 17.39
C ARG A 3 10.89 -39.57 17.90
N TRP A 4 10.59 -38.60 17.04
CA TRP A 4 10.58 -37.14 17.28
C TRP A 4 11.92 -36.44 17.09
N ALA A 5 12.36 -36.40 15.84
CA ALA A 5 13.30 -35.41 15.33
C ALA A 5 12.55 -34.46 14.39
N LEU A 6 12.90 -33.18 14.52
CA LEU A 6 12.66 -32.05 13.62
C LEU A 6 11.22 -31.47 13.57
N LEU A 7 10.93 -30.58 14.52
CA LEU A 7 10.40 -29.26 14.14
C LEU A 7 11.53 -28.53 13.38
N ALA A 8 11.46 -28.54 12.06
CA ALA A 8 12.16 -27.55 11.25
C ALA A 8 11.10 -26.57 10.75
N THR A 9 10.83 -25.54 11.55
CA THR A 9 10.23 -24.29 11.05
C THR A 9 11.24 -23.70 10.08
N LEU A 10 11.02 -23.97 8.80
CA LEU A 10 11.69 -23.29 7.71
C LEU A 10 11.20 -21.84 7.74
N ALA A 11 11.86 -21.00 8.54
CA ALA A 11 11.89 -19.57 8.28
C ALA A 11 12.66 -19.39 6.96
N ALA A 12 11.96 -19.61 5.85
CA ALA A 12 12.46 -19.15 4.57
C ALA A 12 12.41 -17.63 4.64
N ALA A 13 13.56 -17.03 4.91
CA ALA A 13 13.84 -15.68 4.45
C ALA A 13 13.58 -15.70 2.95
N SER A 14 12.41 -15.23 2.53
CA SER A 14 12.25 -14.75 1.18
C SER A 14 13.24 -13.60 1.07
N ALA A 15 14.29 -13.81 0.28
CA ALA A 15 14.86 -12.70 -0.45
C ALA A 15 13.69 -12.14 -1.26
N ALA A 16 12.97 -11.17 -0.68
CA ALA A 16 11.95 -10.44 -1.37
C ALA A 16 12.67 -9.81 -2.56
N LEU A 17 12.28 -10.17 -3.78
CA LEU A 17 12.66 -9.41 -4.95
C LEU A 17 11.73 -8.17 -4.98
N ALA A 18 12.28 -6.97 -5.19
CA ALA A 18 11.60 -5.69 -5.38
C ALA A 18 10.96 -5.59 -6.76
N GLY A 19 10.64 -6.74 -7.36
CA GLY A 19 9.81 -6.78 -8.53
C GLY A 19 8.41 -6.24 -8.21
N PRO A 20 7.67 -5.84 -9.25
CA PRO A 20 6.24 -5.60 -9.12
C PRO A 20 5.55 -6.74 -8.34
N LEU A 21 4.81 -6.38 -7.29
CA LEU A 21 4.00 -7.31 -6.50
C LEU A 21 2.72 -7.70 -7.25
N LEU A 22 2.26 -6.83 -8.17
CA LEU A 22 1.09 -7.01 -9.03
C LEU A 22 -0.15 -7.53 -8.28
N PRO A 23 -0.56 -6.86 -7.17
CA PRO A 23 -1.69 -7.33 -6.40
C PRO A 23 -2.98 -7.26 -7.23
N ASN A 24 -3.81 -8.28 -7.10
CA ASN A 24 -5.11 -8.36 -7.75
C ASN A 24 -6.20 -7.89 -6.77
N ILE A 25 -6.42 -6.57 -6.69
CA ILE A 25 -7.40 -5.96 -5.79
C ILE A 25 -8.80 -6.10 -6.41
N LEU A 26 -9.52 -7.16 -6.08
CA LEU A 26 -10.87 -7.42 -6.63
C LEU A 26 -12.01 -7.38 -5.60
N GLY A 27 -11.72 -7.25 -4.30
CA GLY A 27 -12.76 -7.20 -3.25
C GLY A 27 -12.70 -5.91 -2.44
N ASN A 28 -13.86 -5.30 -2.16
CA ASN A 28 -13.98 -4.16 -1.24
C ASN A 28 -12.91 -3.08 -1.51
N ASN A 29 -12.84 -2.62 -2.76
CA ASN A 29 -11.82 -1.69 -3.24
C ASN A 29 -12.21 -0.25 -2.91
N PHE A 30 -11.28 0.54 -2.39
CA PHE A 30 -11.36 1.98 -2.27
C PHE A 30 -10.42 2.63 -3.27
N THR A 31 -10.93 3.57 -4.05
CA THR A 31 -10.16 4.35 -5.02
C THR A 31 -9.90 5.74 -4.45
N PHE A 32 -8.66 6.20 -4.60
CA PHE A 32 -8.24 7.53 -4.17
C PHE A 32 -7.42 8.24 -5.26
N ASP A 33 -7.51 9.57 -5.25
CA ASP A 33 -6.72 10.49 -6.06
C ASP A 33 -6.44 11.72 -5.19
N GLY A 34 -5.17 11.94 -4.85
CA GLY A 34 -4.84 12.80 -3.75
C GLY A 34 -3.45 13.40 -3.77
N PHE A 35 -3.37 14.63 -3.27
CA PHE A 35 -2.13 15.28 -2.83
C PHE A 35 -2.33 15.68 -1.38
N ASN A 36 -1.31 15.55 -0.52
CA ASN A 36 -1.38 16.13 0.81
C ASN A 36 -1.26 17.65 0.68
N ASN A 37 -2.39 18.35 0.72
CA ASN A 37 -2.42 19.79 0.43
C ASN A 37 -2.17 20.66 1.67
N GLY A 38 -2.13 20.06 2.87
CA GLY A 38 -2.38 20.80 4.10
C GLY A 38 -1.37 20.71 5.24
N GLY A 39 -0.28 19.97 5.13
CA GLY A 39 0.74 19.95 6.18
C GLY A 39 1.39 21.32 6.42
N THR A 40 1.34 21.85 7.66
CA THR A 40 2.30 22.90 8.07
C THR A 40 3.69 22.32 8.00
N ALA A 41 4.59 23.10 7.39
CA ALA A 41 5.87 22.59 6.99
C ALA A 41 6.72 21.94 8.10
N PRO A 42 7.50 20.91 7.74
CA PRO A 42 7.52 20.34 6.39
C PRO A 42 6.30 19.43 6.17
N PRO A 43 5.52 19.65 5.11
CA PRO A 43 4.48 18.72 4.68
C PRO A 43 5.23 17.51 4.14
N PHE A 44 5.39 16.49 4.96
CA PHE A 44 6.22 15.34 4.63
C PHE A 44 5.43 14.38 3.77
N GLU A 45 5.92 14.05 2.58
CA GLU A 45 5.41 12.91 1.80
C GLU A 45 6.53 11.92 1.51
N TYR A 46 7.71 12.32 1.02
CA TYR A 46 8.88 11.43 0.93
C TYR A 46 10.13 12.06 1.55
N GLN A 47 10.79 11.37 2.48
CA GLN A 47 12.02 11.82 3.12
C GLN A 47 13.17 10.86 2.86
N THR A 48 14.35 11.41 2.59
CA THR A 48 15.61 10.67 2.67
C THR A 48 16.61 11.42 3.54
N ASN A 49 17.23 10.71 4.46
CA ASN A 49 18.33 11.26 5.25
C ASN A 49 19.68 10.64 4.87
N GLY A 50 19.71 9.85 3.80
CA GLY A 50 20.92 9.26 3.23
C GLY A 50 21.64 8.24 4.12
N THR A 51 21.04 7.87 5.25
CA THR A 51 21.66 6.98 6.26
C THR A 51 20.65 6.09 7.00
N GLN A 52 19.36 6.26 6.74
CA GLN A 52 18.24 5.52 7.30
C GLN A 52 17.21 5.26 6.18
N PRO A 53 16.24 4.36 6.41
CA PRO A 53 15.19 4.09 5.44
C PRO A 53 14.47 5.37 5.00
N ASP A 54 14.15 5.45 3.70
CA ASP A 54 13.33 6.53 3.18
C ASP A 54 11.90 6.31 3.65
N THR A 55 11.20 7.37 4.02
CA THR A 55 9.82 7.25 4.52
C THR A 55 8.86 7.90 3.56
N LEU A 56 7.72 7.24 3.33
CA LEU A 56 6.57 7.79 2.63
C LEU A 56 5.40 7.92 3.61
N VAL A 57 4.97 9.16 3.89
CA VAL A 57 3.91 9.43 4.87
C VAL A 57 2.84 10.34 4.27
N TYR A 58 1.63 9.85 4.10
CA TYR A 58 0.43 10.68 3.88
C TYR A 58 -0.31 10.82 5.20
N GLN A 59 -0.69 12.04 5.54
CA GLN A 59 -1.46 12.35 6.75
C GLN A 59 -2.77 12.99 6.36
N ARG A 60 -3.78 12.71 7.17
CA ARG A 60 -5.09 13.36 7.15
C ARG A 60 -4.96 14.87 7.36
N HIS A 61 -5.62 15.66 6.50
CA HIS A 61 -5.77 17.10 6.71
C HIS A 61 -7.23 17.55 6.66
N VAL A 62 -7.51 18.67 7.34
CA VAL A 62 -8.86 19.25 7.33
C VAL A 62 -9.11 19.84 5.94
N GLY A 63 -9.99 19.21 5.17
CA GLY A 63 -10.37 19.65 3.82
C GLY A 63 -9.77 18.83 2.68
N ASP A 64 -8.94 17.84 3.01
CA ASP A 64 -8.42 16.83 2.09
C ASP A 64 -9.50 15.73 1.88
N HIS A 65 -9.66 15.28 0.63
CA HIS A 65 -10.78 14.46 0.13
C HIS A 65 -10.30 13.47 -0.93
N GLU A 66 -9.24 12.74 -0.60
CA GLU A 66 -8.48 11.93 -1.53
C GLU A 66 -9.22 10.64 -1.89
N VAL A 67 -10.04 10.10 -0.99
CA VAL A 67 -10.76 8.84 -1.22
C VAL A 67 -12.09 9.11 -1.89
N LEU A 68 -12.21 8.78 -3.18
CA LEU A 68 -13.36 9.21 -3.99
C LEU A 68 -14.51 8.20 -3.96
N ALA A 69 -14.19 6.90 -3.92
CA ALA A 69 -15.18 5.86 -4.13
C ALA A 69 -14.82 4.54 -3.45
N TYR A 70 -15.85 3.75 -3.22
CA TYR A 70 -15.80 2.38 -2.74
C TYR A 70 -16.55 1.43 -3.68
N HIS A 71 -15.90 0.33 -4.07
CA HIS A 71 -16.42 -0.74 -4.91
C HIS A 71 -16.48 -2.06 -4.12
N PRO A 72 -17.66 -2.53 -3.68
CA PRO A 72 -17.74 -3.75 -2.88
C PRO A 72 -17.24 -5.01 -3.61
N ASN A 73 -17.40 -5.11 -4.94
CA ASN A 73 -17.06 -6.29 -5.73
C ASN A 73 -16.40 -5.93 -7.06
N TRP A 74 -15.14 -5.52 -7.10
CA TRP A 74 -14.53 -5.11 -8.37
C TRP A 74 -14.45 -6.26 -9.40
N PRO A 75 -14.73 -6.03 -10.70
CA PRO A 75 -15.11 -4.77 -11.36
C PRO A 75 -16.63 -4.54 -11.50
N ALA A 76 -17.50 -5.17 -10.70
CA ALA A 76 -18.89 -5.44 -11.08
C ALA A 76 -20.08 -4.83 -10.29
N PRO A 77 -19.96 -3.95 -9.28
CA PRO A 77 -21.04 -3.11 -8.78
C PRO A 77 -20.75 -1.62 -9.01
N PRO A 78 -21.77 -0.75 -8.95
CA PRO A 78 -21.55 0.69 -9.02
C PRO A 78 -20.64 1.15 -7.86
N PRO A 79 -19.76 2.14 -8.09
CA PRO A 79 -19.06 2.81 -7.01
C PRO A 79 -20.06 3.46 -6.05
N TYR A 80 -19.78 3.37 -4.76
CA TYR A 80 -20.43 4.16 -3.72
C TYR A 80 -19.49 5.30 -3.32
N PRO A 81 -19.94 6.55 -3.32
CA PRO A 81 -19.10 7.66 -2.90
C PRO A 81 -18.73 7.52 -1.41
N VAL A 82 -17.53 7.98 -1.08
CA VAL A 82 -17.10 8.22 0.30
C VAL A 82 -17.24 9.71 0.56
N TRP A 83 -17.65 10.10 1.76
CA TRP A 83 -17.79 11.51 2.18
C TRP A 83 -16.94 11.78 3.42
N ASP A 84 -16.44 13.00 3.58
CA ASP A 84 -15.70 13.39 4.78
C ASP A 84 -16.72 13.79 5.84
N GLU A 85 -16.52 13.31 7.07
CA GLU A 85 -17.39 13.65 8.19
C GLU A 85 -16.60 13.98 9.45
N VAL A 86 -16.31 15.27 9.58
CA VAL A 86 -16.21 15.99 10.86
C VAL A 86 -17.05 17.26 10.74
N GLY A 87 -18.22 17.33 11.38
CA GLY A 87 -19.00 18.57 11.49
C GLY A 87 -20.35 18.66 10.76
N GLY A 88 -20.87 17.56 10.20
CA GLY A 88 -22.29 17.45 9.81
C GLY A 88 -22.68 18.08 8.46
N VAL A 89 -21.72 18.37 7.59
CA VAL A 89 -21.98 18.69 6.17
C VAL A 89 -21.15 17.73 5.34
N GLY A 90 -21.79 16.74 4.72
CA GLY A 90 -21.10 15.76 3.88
C GLY A 90 -20.54 16.43 2.62
N THR A 91 -19.24 16.67 2.60
CA THR A 91 -18.48 17.00 1.40
C THR A 91 -18.07 15.70 0.69
N PHE A 92 -18.02 15.72 -0.65
CA PHE A 92 -17.69 14.55 -1.47
C PHE A 92 -16.20 14.20 -1.34
N GLY A 93 -15.89 12.92 -1.16
CA GLY A 93 -14.57 12.33 -0.92
C GLY A 93 -14.32 12.06 0.58
N GLY A 94 -13.52 11.06 0.94
CA GLY A 94 -13.01 10.80 2.29
C GLY A 94 -11.50 11.02 2.36
N ASP A 95 -10.87 10.66 3.48
CA ASP A 95 -9.45 10.94 3.73
C ASP A 95 -8.69 9.62 4.01
N PHE A 96 -7.39 9.58 3.73
CA PHE A 96 -6.54 8.45 4.06
C PHE A 96 -5.22 8.84 4.74
N VAL A 97 -4.70 7.90 5.51
CA VAL A 97 -3.34 7.95 6.06
C VAL A 97 -2.57 6.80 5.43
N LEU A 98 -1.31 7.04 5.04
CA LEU A 98 -0.37 6.02 4.59
C LEU A 98 0.97 6.26 5.26
N ALA A 99 1.61 5.23 5.80
CA ALA A 99 2.93 5.35 6.41
C ALA A 99 3.77 4.12 6.10
N VAL A 100 4.75 4.26 5.21
CA VAL A 100 5.64 3.18 4.78
C VAL A 100 7.09 3.64 4.80
N GLN A 101 8.02 2.68 4.80
CA GLN A 101 9.45 2.93 4.71
C GLN A 101 10.10 2.04 3.66
N PHE A 102 11.12 2.55 2.98
CA PHE A 102 11.93 1.85 1.99
C PHE A 102 13.35 1.65 2.53
N THR A 103 13.74 0.39 2.67
CA THR A 103 14.95 -0.02 3.41
C THR A 103 16.06 -0.54 2.50
N GLY A 104 15.79 -0.70 1.21
CA GLY A 104 16.78 -1.25 0.29
C GLY A 104 16.37 -1.15 -1.18
N GLN A 105 17.27 -1.62 -2.02
CA GLN A 105 17.17 -1.64 -3.47
C GLN A 105 17.46 -3.05 -3.99
N ASP A 106 16.74 -3.49 -5.03
CA ASP A 106 16.98 -4.82 -5.64
C ASP A 106 17.58 -4.78 -7.04
N GLY A 107 18.19 -3.64 -7.39
CA GLY A 107 18.85 -3.43 -8.66
C GLY A 107 17.87 -3.24 -9.83
N PRO A 108 18.36 -3.24 -11.08
CA PRO A 108 17.53 -2.95 -12.23
C PRO A 108 16.68 -4.17 -12.63
N ILE A 109 15.40 -3.94 -12.89
CA ILE A 109 14.42 -4.96 -13.29
C ILE A 109 13.92 -4.65 -14.70
N GLY A 110 14.50 -5.33 -15.71
CA GLY A 110 14.17 -5.09 -17.10
C GLY A 110 14.50 -3.65 -17.52
N SER A 111 13.48 -2.86 -17.89
CA SER A 111 13.64 -1.43 -18.21
C SER A 111 13.44 -0.50 -17.01
N LEU A 112 13.14 -1.03 -15.83
CA LEU A 112 13.01 -0.28 -14.58
C LEU A 112 14.37 -0.24 -13.91
N ASP A 113 14.84 0.95 -13.60
CA ASP A 113 16.16 1.20 -13.01
C ASP A 113 16.07 1.81 -11.60
N VAL A 114 14.85 2.15 -11.15
CA VAL A 114 14.53 2.43 -9.74
C VAL A 114 13.67 1.28 -9.22
N SER A 115 14.10 0.65 -8.13
CA SER A 115 13.42 -0.50 -7.54
C SER A 115 13.76 -0.62 -6.06
N LEU A 116 12.81 -0.26 -5.19
CA LEU A 116 12.98 -0.21 -3.74
C LEU A 116 12.12 -1.25 -3.05
N THR A 117 12.65 -1.84 -1.98
CA THR A 117 11.91 -2.69 -1.03
C THR A 117 11.64 -1.95 0.26
N GLY A 118 10.52 -2.28 0.89
CA GLY A 118 10.02 -1.60 2.06
C GLY A 118 8.96 -2.36 2.85
N THR A 119 8.50 -1.73 3.91
CA THR A 119 7.46 -2.23 4.82
C THR A 119 6.54 -1.09 5.26
N GLY A 120 5.48 -1.42 5.99
CA GLY A 120 4.82 -0.48 6.88
C GLY A 120 5.78 0.20 7.84
N LEU A 121 5.48 1.46 8.18
CA LEU A 121 6.27 2.24 9.14
C LEU A 121 5.89 1.87 10.59
N ASN A 122 4.68 1.39 10.83
CA ASN A 122 4.22 1.05 12.17
C ASN A 122 4.72 -0.33 12.58
N THR A 123 5.46 -0.40 13.69
CA THR A 123 6.10 -1.64 14.14
C THR A 123 5.30 -2.39 15.21
N ALA A 124 4.19 -1.83 15.69
CA ALA A 124 3.34 -2.48 16.67
C ALA A 124 2.50 -3.58 15.98
N PRO A 125 2.43 -4.81 16.53
CA PRO A 125 1.67 -5.89 15.91
C PRO A 125 0.20 -5.50 15.66
N GLY A 126 -0.26 -5.59 14.41
CA GLY A 126 -1.62 -5.23 14.01
C GLY A 126 -1.88 -3.73 13.94
N ALA A 127 -0.84 -2.89 14.03
CA ALA A 127 -0.97 -1.47 13.74
C ALA A 127 -1.06 -1.27 12.22
N ALA A 128 -2.04 -0.48 11.79
CA ALA A 128 -2.26 -0.22 10.38
C ALA A 128 -1.30 0.84 9.85
N ASP A 129 -0.81 0.62 8.64
CA ASP A 129 0.01 1.54 7.87
C ASP A 129 -0.79 2.34 6.86
N LEU A 130 -1.91 1.78 6.40
CA LEU A 130 -2.90 2.47 5.59
C LEU A 130 -4.24 2.48 6.31
N LEU A 131 -4.85 3.66 6.42
CA LEU A 131 -6.15 3.88 7.04
C LEU A 131 -7.03 4.71 6.11
N VAL A 132 -8.30 4.35 5.95
CA VAL A 132 -9.31 5.14 5.21
C VAL A 132 -10.39 5.60 6.17
N TYR A 133 -10.64 6.90 6.20
CA TYR A 133 -11.64 7.55 7.02
C TYR A 133 -12.73 8.18 6.16
N GLY A 134 -13.93 8.23 6.72
CA GLY A 134 -15.04 8.96 6.15
C GLY A 134 -16.37 8.33 6.51
N THR A 135 -17.37 8.69 5.71
CA THR A 135 -18.72 8.17 5.77
C THR A 135 -19.05 7.51 4.45
N LEU A 136 -19.67 6.35 4.53
CA LEU A 136 -20.01 5.52 3.39
C LEU A 136 -21.43 5.01 3.55
N VAL A 137 -22.24 5.21 2.50
CA VAL A 137 -23.63 4.78 2.45
C VAL A 137 -23.76 3.74 1.35
N VAL A 138 -24.07 2.50 1.74
CA VAL A 138 -24.25 1.36 0.83
C VAL A 138 -25.63 0.74 1.08
N GLY A 139 -26.58 1.06 0.20
CA GLY A 139 -27.97 0.64 0.38
C GLY A 139 -28.57 1.20 1.66
N ALA A 140 -28.95 0.32 2.60
CA ALA A 140 -29.49 0.70 3.91
C ALA A 140 -28.43 0.86 5.01
N ASN A 141 -27.16 0.56 4.70
CA ASN A 141 -26.06 0.64 5.67
C ASN A 141 -25.39 2.00 5.58
N THR A 142 -25.06 2.56 6.75
CA THR A 142 -24.23 3.76 6.88
C THR A 142 -23.08 3.45 7.83
N TRP A 143 -21.86 3.62 7.36
CA TRP A 143 -20.63 3.49 8.16
C TRP A 143 -19.97 4.85 8.25
N GLN A 144 -19.59 5.28 9.45
CA GLN A 144 -18.97 6.58 9.72
C GLN A 144 -17.76 6.39 10.63
N GLY A 145 -16.61 6.95 10.25
CA GLY A 145 -15.37 6.87 11.00
C GLY A 145 -14.28 6.14 10.22
N LEU A 146 -13.59 5.20 10.87
CA LEU A 146 -12.58 4.36 10.22
C LEU A 146 -13.27 3.29 9.36
N LEU A 147 -13.14 3.38 8.04
CA LEU A 147 -13.78 2.47 7.09
C LEU A 147 -12.90 1.25 6.77
N TRP A 148 -11.58 1.46 6.67
CA TRP A 148 -10.61 0.43 6.26
C TRP A 148 -9.25 0.63 6.92
N ALA A 149 -8.57 -0.46 7.27
CA ALA A 149 -7.23 -0.43 7.86
C ALA A 149 -6.39 -1.63 7.41
N LEU A 150 -5.16 -1.38 6.95
CA LEU A 150 -4.23 -2.37 6.39
C LEU A 150 -2.85 -2.24 7.06
N ASP A 151 -2.35 -3.34 7.61
CA ASP A 151 -0.98 -3.51 8.12
C ASP A 151 -0.11 -4.06 6.97
N LEU A 152 0.86 -3.27 6.50
CA LEU A 152 1.64 -3.53 5.29
C LEU A 152 2.93 -4.27 5.62
N THR A 153 3.02 -5.51 5.15
CA THR A 153 4.19 -6.37 5.39
C THR A 153 5.28 -6.21 4.33
N ASN A 154 4.90 -5.91 3.09
CA ASN A 154 5.82 -5.68 1.99
C ASN A 154 5.32 -4.51 1.16
N VAL A 155 6.23 -3.60 0.84
CA VAL A 155 5.98 -2.44 0.00
C VAL A 155 7.10 -2.35 -1.02
N VAL A 156 6.76 -2.03 -2.26
CA VAL A 156 7.74 -1.78 -3.32
C VAL A 156 7.45 -0.44 -3.99
N LEU A 157 8.51 0.26 -4.36
CA LEU A 157 8.44 1.43 -5.24
C LEU A 157 9.33 1.17 -6.43
N TYR A 158 8.79 1.30 -7.64
CA TYR A 158 9.56 1.03 -8.83
C TYR A 158 9.16 1.93 -9.99
N GLY A 159 10.10 2.18 -10.90
CA GLY A 159 9.88 3.08 -12.03
C GLY A 159 11.12 3.26 -12.89
N ARG A 160 11.07 4.30 -13.72
CA ARG A 160 12.20 4.74 -14.54
C ARG A 160 12.72 6.06 -14.01
N SER A 161 14.02 6.12 -13.75
CA SER A 161 14.72 7.33 -13.31
C SER A 161 14.64 8.49 -14.30
N ASN A 162 14.44 8.19 -15.59
CA ASN A 162 14.32 9.18 -16.66
C ASN A 162 12.87 9.43 -17.10
N ASN A 163 11.90 9.14 -16.23
CA ASN A 163 10.50 9.44 -16.51
C ASN A 163 10.26 10.96 -16.47
N PRO A 164 9.83 11.61 -17.57
CA PRO A 164 9.56 13.06 -17.58
C PRO A 164 8.41 13.49 -16.66
N GLU A 165 7.57 12.56 -16.20
CA GLU A 165 6.45 12.83 -15.30
C GLU A 165 6.81 12.64 -13.82
N ASP A 166 8.03 12.19 -13.50
CA ASP A 166 8.48 11.87 -12.13
C ASP A 166 7.51 10.95 -11.38
N THR A 167 6.83 10.08 -12.14
CA THR A 167 5.84 9.13 -11.63
C THR A 167 6.43 7.73 -11.50
N TYR A 168 6.18 7.12 -10.34
CA TYR A 168 6.60 5.77 -9.96
C TYR A 168 5.37 4.96 -9.60
N ILE A 169 5.50 3.63 -9.58
CA ILE A 169 4.46 2.76 -9.05
C ILE A 169 4.83 2.39 -7.63
N VAL A 170 3.88 2.54 -6.71
CA VAL A 170 3.97 1.99 -5.36
C VAL A 170 2.93 0.90 -5.19
N GLU A 171 3.37 -0.24 -4.68
CA GLU A 171 2.54 -1.41 -4.39
C GLU A 171 2.82 -1.88 -2.97
N GLY A 172 1.78 -2.32 -2.27
CA GLY A 172 1.91 -2.87 -0.93
C GLY A 172 0.98 -4.06 -0.74
N VAL A 173 1.44 -5.07 0.00
CA VAL A 173 0.62 -6.22 0.42
C VAL A 173 0.74 -6.43 1.92
N GLY A 174 -0.36 -6.85 2.53
CA GLY A 174 -0.49 -6.87 3.97
C GLY A 174 -1.71 -7.63 4.45
N THR A 175 -2.05 -7.39 5.72
CA THR A 175 -3.21 -7.97 6.37
C THR A 175 -4.21 -6.88 6.71
N ILE A 176 -5.48 -7.10 6.41
CA ILE A 176 -6.55 -6.19 6.82
C ILE A 176 -6.73 -6.33 8.32
N VAL A 177 -6.60 -5.24 9.06
CA VAL A 177 -6.57 -5.25 10.53
C VAL A 177 -7.77 -4.54 11.17
N GLY A 178 -8.59 -3.83 10.39
CA GLY A 178 -9.76 -3.15 10.94
C GLY A 178 -10.53 -2.29 9.95
N GLY A 179 -11.47 -1.53 10.50
CA GLY A 179 -12.39 -0.66 9.76
C GLY A 179 -13.80 -1.24 9.67
N LEU A 180 -14.79 -0.36 9.68
CA LEU A 180 -16.21 -0.74 9.71
C LEU A 180 -16.63 -1.56 8.49
N VAL A 181 -16.06 -1.28 7.32
CA VAL A 181 -16.33 -2.06 6.09
C VAL A 181 -15.68 -3.43 6.18
N ALA A 182 -14.45 -3.51 6.68
CA ALA A 182 -13.75 -4.78 6.87
C ALA A 182 -14.47 -5.68 7.89
N GLU A 183 -14.95 -5.11 9.00
CA GLU A 183 -15.70 -5.84 10.02
C GLU A 183 -17.03 -6.35 9.46
N ALA A 184 -17.82 -5.48 8.81
CA ALA A 184 -19.12 -5.84 8.24
C ALA A 184 -19.04 -6.98 7.21
N ASN A 185 -17.90 -7.10 6.51
CA ASN A 185 -17.67 -8.13 5.50
C ASN A 185 -16.76 -9.28 5.99
N SER A 186 -16.43 -9.34 7.29
CA SER A 186 -15.57 -10.38 7.88
C SER A 186 -14.19 -10.52 7.20
N LEU A 187 -13.57 -9.40 6.85
CA LEU A 187 -12.28 -9.35 6.13
C LEU A 187 -11.08 -9.14 7.05
N ILE A 188 -11.28 -8.87 8.33
CA ILE A 188 -10.18 -8.72 9.29
C ILE A 188 -9.39 -10.04 9.37
N GLY A 189 -8.07 -9.96 9.23
CA GLY A 189 -7.16 -11.10 9.15
C GLY A 189 -6.97 -11.66 7.74
N THR A 190 -7.67 -11.15 6.72
CA THR A 190 -7.50 -11.58 5.32
C THR A 190 -6.45 -10.74 4.58
N PRO A 191 -5.89 -11.26 3.48
CA PRO A 191 -4.93 -10.51 2.68
C PRO A 191 -5.54 -9.24 2.05
N GLY A 192 -4.83 -8.13 2.17
CA GLY A 192 -5.15 -6.87 1.50
C GLY A 192 -3.96 -6.30 0.75
N ALA A 193 -4.23 -5.36 -0.14
CA ALA A 193 -3.19 -4.68 -0.90
C ALA A 193 -3.55 -3.23 -1.18
N MET A 194 -2.51 -2.46 -1.52
CA MET A 194 -2.61 -1.18 -2.16
C MET A 194 -1.77 -1.16 -3.44
N ARG A 195 -2.19 -0.36 -4.41
CA ARG A 195 -1.43 -0.10 -5.64
C ARG A 195 -1.80 1.26 -6.19
N GLY A 196 -0.81 2.03 -6.61
CA GLY A 196 -1.07 3.28 -7.30
C GLY A 196 0.18 3.92 -7.88
N HIS A 197 -0.04 5.07 -8.49
CA HIS A 197 0.99 5.94 -9.01
C HIS A 197 1.38 6.96 -7.94
N LEU A 198 2.68 7.09 -7.71
CA LEU A 198 3.28 8.09 -6.85
C LEU A 198 3.99 9.12 -7.74
N SER A 199 3.50 10.36 -7.77
CA SER A 199 4.05 11.41 -8.63
C SER A 199 4.69 12.51 -7.80
N PHE A 200 5.99 12.76 -7.97
CA PHE A 200 6.69 13.78 -7.18
C PHE A 200 6.49 15.18 -7.75
N GLN A 201 6.20 16.15 -6.89
CA GLN A 201 6.06 17.55 -7.28
C GLN A 201 7.36 18.31 -7.05
N ALA A 202 7.90 18.89 -8.13
CA ALA A 202 9.14 19.66 -8.13
C ALA A 202 10.29 18.96 -7.38
N PRO A 203 10.60 17.70 -7.72
CA PRO A 203 11.70 17.00 -7.09
C PRO A 203 13.06 17.65 -7.42
N PRO A 204 14.12 17.35 -6.65
CA PRO A 204 15.48 17.78 -6.98
C PRO A 204 15.94 17.32 -8.36
N ASP A 205 16.91 18.02 -8.96
CA ASP A 205 17.48 17.59 -10.24
C ASP A 205 18.12 16.20 -10.13
N GLY A 206 17.77 15.30 -11.06
CA GLY A 206 18.26 13.91 -11.07
C GLY A 206 17.59 13.01 -10.03
N TRP A 207 16.39 13.39 -9.56
CA TRP A 207 15.66 12.68 -8.51
C TRP A 207 15.23 11.26 -8.89
N LEU A 208 15.42 10.38 -7.91
CA LEU A 208 15.51 8.92 -8.01
C LEU A 208 16.38 8.47 -9.21
N PRO A 209 17.71 8.61 -9.10
CA PRO A 209 18.64 8.15 -10.12
C PRO A 209 18.56 6.61 -10.32
N PRO A 210 19.09 6.10 -11.44
CA PRO A 210 19.26 4.65 -11.62
C PRO A 210 20.00 4.05 -10.43
N LEU A 211 19.52 2.91 -9.92
CA LEU A 211 20.08 2.23 -8.75
C LEU A 211 20.12 3.15 -7.52
N TYR A 212 19.02 3.88 -7.30
CA TYR A 212 18.82 4.65 -6.08
C TYR A 212 18.73 3.73 -4.87
N ASP A 213 19.59 3.98 -3.88
CA ASP A 213 19.63 3.29 -2.61
C ASP A 213 19.33 4.29 -1.46
N PRO A 214 18.21 4.11 -0.74
CA PRO A 214 17.82 4.96 0.39
C PRO A 214 18.93 5.16 1.44
N LEU A 215 19.78 4.15 1.63
CA LEU A 215 20.80 4.14 2.68
C LEU A 215 22.13 4.80 2.27
N SER A 216 22.26 5.22 1.00
CA SER A 216 23.44 5.89 0.48
C SER A 216 23.14 7.16 -0.33
N ALA A 217 21.87 7.52 -0.45
CA ALA A 217 21.40 8.73 -1.11
C ALA A 217 21.90 10.01 -0.43
N SER A 218 21.96 11.11 -1.18
CA SER A 218 22.15 12.43 -0.55
C SER A 218 20.87 12.84 0.18
N PRO A 219 20.95 13.38 1.41
CA PRO A 219 19.76 13.77 2.16
C PRO A 219 18.90 14.77 1.40
N VAL A 220 17.60 14.50 1.30
CA VAL A 220 16.59 15.42 0.79
C VAL A 220 15.52 15.56 1.86
N THR A 221 15.40 16.79 2.35
CA THR A 221 14.70 17.06 3.61
C THR A 221 13.19 16.81 3.51
N ALA A 222 12.59 16.98 2.32
CA ALA A 222 11.25 16.53 1.98
C ALA A 222 11.00 16.73 0.48
N VAL A 223 10.34 15.77 -0.18
CA VAL A 223 9.74 15.93 -1.51
C VAL A 223 8.25 15.65 -1.40
N ARG A 224 7.45 16.50 -2.03
CA ARG A 224 6.00 16.35 -2.12
C ARG A 224 5.66 15.29 -3.17
N ALA A 225 4.70 14.42 -2.93
CA ALA A 225 4.21 13.38 -3.81
C ALA A 225 2.68 13.34 -3.84
N GLY A 226 2.07 13.14 -5.00
CA GLY A 226 0.67 12.76 -5.12
C GLY A 226 0.53 11.25 -5.20
N TYR A 227 -0.53 10.68 -4.62
CA TYR A 227 -0.84 9.26 -4.71
C TYR A 227 -2.23 9.05 -5.30
N ALA A 228 -2.28 8.33 -6.41
CA ALA A 228 -3.52 7.97 -7.09
C ALA A 228 -3.55 6.46 -7.34
N GLY A 229 -4.58 5.79 -6.82
CA GLY A 229 -4.63 4.33 -6.87
C GLY A 229 -5.78 3.73 -6.08
N ASP A 230 -5.58 2.48 -5.67
CA ASP A 230 -6.58 1.66 -5.03
C ASP A 230 -6.02 0.91 -3.81
N THR A 231 -6.89 0.64 -2.83
CA THR A 231 -6.64 -0.32 -1.75
C THR A 231 -7.84 -1.24 -1.60
N GLY A 232 -7.64 -2.49 -1.19
CA GLY A 232 -8.76 -3.40 -0.96
C GLY A 232 -8.32 -4.80 -0.61
N ALA A 233 -9.29 -5.70 -0.51
CA ALA A 233 -9.03 -7.12 -0.32
C ALA A 233 -8.44 -7.72 -1.60
N ILE A 234 -7.36 -8.48 -1.42
CA ILE A 234 -6.94 -9.44 -2.42
C ILE A 234 -7.88 -10.63 -2.22
N PRO A 235 -8.74 -10.97 -3.20
CA PRO A 235 -9.47 -12.23 -3.11
C PRO A 235 -8.43 -13.30 -2.94
N GLU A 236 -8.66 -14.26 -2.04
CA GLU A 236 -7.82 -15.44 -2.00
C GLU A 236 -7.64 -15.93 -3.45
N PRO A 237 -6.42 -15.92 -4.00
CA PRO A 237 -6.23 -16.60 -5.25
C PRO A 237 -6.48 -18.05 -4.89
N ALA A 238 -7.46 -18.68 -5.54
CA ALA A 238 -7.22 -19.98 -6.14
C ALA A 238 -6.30 -20.88 -5.30
N SER A 239 -6.59 -21.06 -4.00
CA SER A 239 -5.78 -21.86 -3.08
C SER A 239 -5.81 -23.33 -3.54
N LEU A 240 -6.77 -23.65 -4.40
CA LEU A 240 -6.86 -24.88 -5.21
C LEU A 240 -5.81 -25.01 -6.33
N ILE A 241 -5.32 -23.94 -6.97
CA ILE A 241 -4.36 -24.03 -8.08
C ILE A 241 -2.92 -24.27 -7.56
N LEU A 242 -2.54 -23.68 -6.42
CA LEU A 242 -1.24 -23.95 -5.79
C LEU A 242 -1.18 -25.34 -5.13
N ILE A 243 -2.30 -25.84 -4.59
CA ILE A 243 -2.42 -27.25 -4.16
C ILE A 243 -2.37 -28.21 -5.37
N GLY A 244 -2.93 -27.81 -6.52
CA GLY A 244 -2.91 -28.61 -7.76
C GLY A 244 -1.51 -28.78 -8.39
N LEU A 245 -0.69 -27.73 -8.37
CA LEU A 245 0.70 -27.80 -8.87
C LEU A 245 1.63 -28.57 -7.91
N GLY A 246 1.41 -28.47 -6.59
CA GLY A 246 2.13 -29.27 -5.59
C GLY A 246 1.85 -30.77 -5.70
N ALA A 247 0.62 -31.18 -6.03
CA ALA A 247 0.24 -32.59 -6.17
C ALA A 247 0.82 -33.25 -7.44
N LEU A 248 1.06 -32.50 -8.51
CA LEU A 248 1.65 -33.02 -9.75
C LEU A 248 3.16 -33.30 -9.64
N LEU A 249 3.88 -32.59 -8.78
CA LEU A 249 5.31 -32.80 -8.54
C LEU A 249 5.62 -33.98 -7.60
N VAL A 250 4.68 -34.36 -6.74
CA VAL A 250 4.84 -35.53 -5.85
C VAL A 250 4.57 -36.85 -6.58
N ARG A 251 3.88 -36.83 -7.73
CA ARG A 251 3.53 -38.05 -8.48
C ARG A 251 4.59 -38.55 -9.47
N ARG A 252 5.80 -37.95 -9.47
CA ARG A 252 6.95 -38.35 -10.30
C ARG A 252 8.18 -38.80 -9.50
N ARG A 253 7.98 -39.33 -8.29
CA ARG A 253 8.99 -40.13 -7.58
C ARG A 253 8.45 -41.50 -7.26
#